data_AF-A0A1F8ZWX7-F1
#
_entry.id   AF-A0A1F8ZWX7-F1
#
_cell.length_a   1.000
_cell.length_b   1.000
_cell.length_c   1.000
_cell.angle_alpha   90.00
_cell.angle_beta   90.00
_cell.angle_gamma   90.00
#
_symmetry.space_group_name_H-M   'P 1'
#
loop_
_entity.id
_entity.type
_entity.pdbx_description
1 polymer ?
#
loop_
_entity_poly.entity_id
_entity_poly.type
_entity_poly.pdbx_seq_one_letter_code
_entity_poly.pdbx_strand_id
1 'polypeptide(L)'
;MPKILSYLKKRDLMHNPNAVVDEITQYGWDYLKQDRLVDALDFFEKAGDQEGILRIKDLSLEQGDPFLLQHTSKLLQEPVPDTSWKKVGEKALADGRYLQALTAFKALADEEKIQEIKTLMRN
;
A
#
# COMPACT_ATOMS: atom_id res chain seq x y z
N MET A 1 4.08 22.85 7.65
CA MET A 1 4.62 22.02 6.57
C MET A 1 4.70 20.58 7.08
N PRO A 2 4.32 19.57 6.29
CA PRO A 2 4.43 18.17 6.72
C PRO A 2 5.90 17.80 6.96
N LYS A 3 6.19 17.12 8.07
CA LYS A 3 7.54 16.85 8.56
C LYS A 3 8.02 15.47 8.12
N ILE A 4 9.02 15.40 7.25
CA ILE A 4 9.73 14.16 6.93
C ILE A 4 10.96 14.02 7.83
N LEU A 5 11.15 12.83 8.38
CA LEU A 5 12.32 12.49 9.15
C LEU A 5 13.46 12.07 8.24
N SER A 6 14.71 12.36 8.65
CA SER A 6 15.85 11.70 8.03
C SER A 6 15.79 10.20 8.30
N TYR A 7 16.45 9.39 7.45
CA TYR A 7 16.44 7.94 7.56
C TYR A 7 16.80 7.43 8.97
N LEU A 8 17.88 7.95 9.57
CA LEU A 8 18.29 7.58 10.92
C LEU A 8 17.25 7.95 11.97
N LYS A 9 16.66 9.15 11.87
CA LYS A 9 15.60 9.59 12.79
C LYS A 9 14.33 8.75 12.67
N LYS A 10 13.92 8.38 11.44
CA LYS A 10 12.80 7.44 11.23
C LYS A 10 13.11 6.11 11.91
N ARG A 11 14.27 5.51 11.63
CA ARG A 11 14.69 4.23 12.22
C ARG A 11 14.65 4.27 13.76
N ASP A 12 15.26 5.29 14.36
CA ASP A 12 15.37 5.40 15.81
C ASP A 12 13.98 5.56 16.45
N LEU A 13 13.10 6.35 15.83
CA LEU A 13 11.72 6.53 16.28
C LEU A 13 10.89 5.24 16.14
N MET A 14 11.00 4.54 15.01
CA MET A 14 10.24 3.31 14.73
C MET A 14 10.64 2.16 15.66
N HIS A 15 11.90 2.09 16.09
CA HIS A 15 12.38 1.08 17.04
C HIS A 15 12.29 1.51 18.51
N ASN A 16 11.89 2.75 18.80
CA ASN A 16 11.70 3.19 20.17
C ASN A 16 10.41 2.57 20.75
N PRO A 17 10.49 1.76 21.83
CA PRO A 17 9.31 1.18 22.48
C PRO A 17 8.50 2.22 23.27
N ASN A 18 9.13 3.36 23.63
CA ASN A 18 8.53 4.45 24.40
C ASN A 18 8.12 5.63 23.52
N ALA A 19 7.99 5.42 22.20
CA ALA A 19 7.56 6.49 21.31
C ALA A 19 6.12 6.93 21.64
N VAL A 20 5.87 8.23 21.63
CA VAL A 20 4.54 8.79 21.89
C VAL A 20 3.64 8.48 20.69
N VAL A 21 2.52 7.78 20.93
CA VAL A 21 1.59 7.33 19.88
C VAL A 21 1.11 8.50 19.03
N ASP A 22 0.68 9.61 19.63
CA ASP A 22 0.23 10.80 18.90
C ASP A 22 1.31 11.37 17.95
N GLU A 23 2.59 11.30 18.34
CA GLU A 23 3.69 11.74 17.48
C GLU A 23 3.87 10.78 16.29
N ILE A 24 3.82 9.47 16.54
CA ILE A 24 3.88 8.44 15.49
C ILE A 24 2.72 8.61 14.49
N THR A 25 1.50 8.77 15.00
CA THR A 25 0.30 9.01 14.19
C THR A 25 0.47 10.24 13.31
N GLN A 26 0.94 11.36 13.89
CA GLN A 26 1.13 12.60 13.14
C GLN A 26 2.17 12.45 12.00
N TYR A 27 3.25 11.68 12.21
CA TYR A 27 4.17 11.36 11.12
C TYR A 27 3.51 10.54 10.02
N GLY A 28 2.69 9.54 10.35
CA GLY A 28 1.93 8.79 9.34
C GLY A 28 1.14 9.71 8.41
N TRP A 29 0.40 10.67 8.98
CA TRP A 29 -0.35 11.66 8.21
C TRP A 29 0.54 12.63 7.42
N ASP A 30 1.71 13.01 7.94
CA ASP A 30 2.65 13.89 7.24
C ASP A 30 3.35 13.21 6.06
N TYR A 31 3.65 11.92 6.17
CA TYR A 31 4.15 11.11 5.05
C TYR A 31 3.06 10.86 4.01
N LEU A 32 1.82 10.61 4.45
CA LEU A 32 0.68 10.46 3.56
C LEU A 32 0.42 11.71 2.72
N LYS A 33 0.50 12.91 3.31
CA LYS A 33 0.40 14.21 2.60
C LYS A 33 1.46 14.41 1.52
N GLN A 34 2.52 13.60 1.53
CA GLN A 34 3.61 13.64 0.56
C GLN A 34 3.61 12.41 -0.36
N ASP A 35 2.49 11.68 -0.42
CA ASP A 35 2.29 10.48 -1.23
C ASP A 35 3.32 9.36 -0.93
N ARG A 36 3.90 9.38 0.28
CA ARG A 36 4.83 8.35 0.76
C ARG A 36 4.06 7.24 1.46
N LEU A 37 3.22 6.52 0.70
CA LEU A 37 2.24 5.59 1.26
C LEU A 37 2.86 4.45 2.09
N VAL A 38 3.95 3.85 1.62
CA VAL A 38 4.63 2.76 2.36
C VAL A 38 5.15 3.26 3.70
N ASP A 39 5.83 4.40 3.69
CA ASP A 39 6.34 4.98 4.93
C ASP A 39 5.20 5.38 5.88
N ALA A 40 4.10 5.93 5.35
CA ALA A 40 2.93 6.29 6.13
C ALA A 40 2.27 5.07 6.78
N LEU A 41 2.19 3.95 6.04
CA LEU A 41 1.63 2.70 6.55
C LEU A 41 2.45 2.16 7.73
N ASP A 42 3.79 2.20 7.65
CA ASP A 42 4.65 1.78 8.77
C ASP A 42 4.31 2.57 10.06
N PHE A 43 4.11 3.88 9.94
CA PHE A 43 3.74 4.73 11.08
C PHE A 43 2.35 4.39 11.61
N PHE A 44 1.36 4.24 10.73
CA PHE A 44 0.00 3.89 11.15
C PHE A 44 -0.07 2.52 11.81
N GLU A 45 0.65 1.52 11.29
CA GLU A 45 0.78 0.20 11.90
C GLU A 45 1.38 0.32 13.32
N LYS A 46 2.49 1.04 13.47
CA LYS A 46 3.13 1.23 14.78
C LYS A 46 2.23 1.98 15.78
N ALA A 47 1.44 2.94 15.30
CA ALA A 47 0.52 3.71 16.12
C ALA A 47 -0.79 2.96 16.43
N GLY A 48 -1.14 1.92 15.67
CA GLY A 48 -2.47 1.32 15.69
C GLY A 48 -3.56 2.23 15.09
N ASP A 49 -3.19 3.15 14.19
CA ASP A 49 -4.13 4.08 13.56
C ASP A 49 -4.91 3.38 12.43
N GLN A 50 -6.10 2.89 12.78
CA GLN A 50 -6.98 2.21 11.82
C GLN A 50 -7.50 3.15 10.72
N GLU A 51 -7.72 4.44 11.02
CA GLU A 51 -8.20 5.41 10.04
C GLU A 51 -7.13 5.66 8.96
N GLY A 52 -5.88 5.83 9.38
CA GLY A 52 -4.73 5.93 8.48
C GLY A 52 -4.57 4.69 7.59
N ILE A 53 -4.70 3.49 8.16
CA ILE A 53 -4.61 2.23 7.38
C ILE A 53 -5.75 2.11 6.36
N LEU A 54 -6.99 2.45 6.75
CA LEU A 54 -8.14 2.47 5.84
C LEU A 54 -7.93 3.48 4.70
N ARG A 55 -7.39 4.67 5.00
CA ARG A 55 -7.09 5.66 3.97
C ARG A 55 -6.06 5.17 2.95
N ILE A 56 -5.02 4.45 3.40
CA ILE A 56 -4.04 3.83 2.50
C ILE A 56 -4.68 2.69 1.70
N LYS A 57 -5.59 1.91 2.28
CA LYS A 57 -6.35 0.88 1.55
C LYS A 57 -7.12 1.51 0.39
N ASP A 58 -7.84 2.60 0.63
CA ASP A 58 -8.59 3.31 -0.42
C ASP A 58 -7.66 3.84 -1.52
N LEU A 59 -6.55 4.47 -1.14
CA LEU A 59 -5.55 4.95 -2.10
C LEU A 59 -4.93 3.81 -2.89
N SER A 60 -4.69 2.64 -2.29
CA SER A 60 -4.18 1.48 -3.01
C SER A 60 -5.16 0.99 -4.09
N LEU A 61 -6.48 1.09 -3.84
CA LEU A 61 -7.51 0.80 -4.82
C LEU A 61 -7.57 1.83 -5.96
N GLU A 62 -7.40 3.12 -5.62
CA GLU A 62 -7.39 4.23 -6.59
C GLU A 62 -6.13 4.21 -7.47
N GLN A 63 -4.97 3.99 -6.86
CA GLN A 63 -3.67 3.95 -7.51
C GLN A 63 -3.38 2.60 -8.14
N GLY A 64 -4.19 1.56 -7.92
CA GLY A 64 -3.91 0.22 -8.44
C GLY A 64 -2.61 -0.38 -7.88
N ASP A 65 -2.39 -0.27 -6.57
CA ASP A 65 -1.26 -0.90 -5.89
C ASP A 65 -1.71 -2.18 -5.16
N PRO A 66 -1.47 -3.37 -5.75
CA PRO A 66 -1.88 -4.64 -5.15
C PRO A 66 -1.10 -4.98 -3.87
N PHE A 67 0.12 -4.47 -3.71
CA PHE A 67 0.96 -4.78 -2.56
C PHE A 67 0.49 -4.00 -1.34
N LEU A 68 0.22 -2.71 -1.50
CA LEU A 68 -0.38 -1.89 -0.45
C LEU A 68 -1.78 -2.41 -0.09
N LEU A 69 -2.61 -2.75 -1.08
CA LEU A 69 -3.93 -3.33 -0.84
C LEU A 69 -3.84 -4.60 0.01
N GLN A 70 -2.92 -5.50 -0.32
CA GLN A 70 -2.71 -6.73 0.44
C GLN A 70 -2.23 -6.44 1.87
N HIS A 71 -1.30 -5.50 2.02
CA HIS A 71 -0.71 -5.17 3.30
C HIS A 71 -1.75 -4.54 4.25
N THR A 72 -2.48 -3.53 3.80
CA THR A 72 -3.54 -2.89 4.60
C THR A 72 -4.63 -3.88 4.98
N SER A 73 -4.98 -4.80 4.07
CA SER A 73 -6.00 -5.83 4.33
C SER A 73 -5.56 -6.83 5.41
N LYS A 74 -4.27 -7.22 5.44
CA LYS A 74 -3.71 -8.02 6.53
C LYS A 74 -3.76 -7.29 7.88
N LEU A 75 -3.38 -6.01 7.91
CA LEU A 75 -3.40 -5.22 9.14
C LEU A 75 -4.82 -5.02 9.69
N LEU A 76 -5.79 -4.86 8.79
CA LEU A 76 -7.21 -4.77 9.13
C LEU A 76 -7.86 -6.13 9.41
N GLN A 77 -7.15 -7.24 9.18
CA GLN A 77 -7.67 -8.61 9.28
C GLN A 77 -8.89 -8.87 8.39
N GLU A 78 -8.93 -8.21 7.23
CA GLU A 78 -9.99 -8.34 6.24
C GLU A 78 -9.43 -9.01 4.98
N PRO A 79 -10.08 -10.04 4.43
CA PRO A 79 -9.66 -10.59 3.14
C PRO A 79 -9.92 -9.58 2.02
N VAL A 80 -9.01 -9.52 1.04
CA VAL A 80 -9.23 -8.72 -0.18
C VAL A 80 -10.25 -9.44 -1.06
N PRO A 81 -11.40 -8.83 -1.40
CA PRO A 81 -12.37 -9.45 -2.29
C PRO A 81 -11.88 -9.43 -3.74
N ASP A 82 -12.32 -10.40 -4.54
CA ASP A 82 -11.95 -10.54 -5.95
C ASP A 82 -12.22 -9.27 -6.76
N THR A 83 -13.31 -8.56 -6.46
CA THR A 83 -13.65 -7.28 -7.10
C THR A 83 -12.58 -6.21 -6.88
N SER A 84 -11.95 -6.20 -5.70
CA SER A 84 -10.85 -5.28 -5.39
C SER A 84 -9.56 -5.68 -6.10
N TRP A 85 -9.23 -6.97 -6.13
CA TRP A 85 -8.10 -7.48 -6.92
C TRP A 85 -8.23 -7.14 -8.39
N LYS A 86 -9.42 -7.34 -8.97
CA LYS A 86 -9.70 -7.01 -10.36
C LYS A 86 -9.51 -5.52 -10.62
N LYS A 87 -10.08 -4.66 -9.76
CA LYS A 87 -9.95 -3.20 -9.87
C LYS A 87 -8.50 -2.74 -9.87
N VAL A 88 -7.68 -3.22 -8.92
CA VAL A 88 -6.25 -2.81 -8.88
C VAL A 88 -5.46 -3.38 -10.05
N GLY A 89 -5.77 -4.61 -10.49
CA GLY A 89 -5.13 -5.23 -11.64
C GLY A 89 -5.41 -4.48 -12.94
N GLU A 90 -6.67 -4.13 -13.19
CA GLU A 90 -7.07 -3.34 -14.36
C GLU A 90 -6.45 -1.94 -14.35
N LYS A 91 -6.46 -1.27 -13.18
CA LYS A 91 -5.83 0.04 -13.04
C LYS A 91 -4.32 -0.01 -13.29
N ALA A 92 -3.62 -0.97 -12.70
CA ALA A 92 -2.19 -1.17 -12.93
C ALA A 92 -1.86 -1.49 -14.38
N LEU A 93 -2.68 -2.32 -15.04
CA LEU A 93 -2.50 -2.67 -16.44
C LEU A 93 -2.67 -1.44 -17.34
N ALA A 94 -3.70 -0.64 -17.11
CA ALA A 94 -3.96 0.59 -17.86
C ALA A 94 -2.82 1.61 -17.73
N ASP A 95 -2.15 1.63 -16.58
CA ASP A 95 -0.99 2.50 -16.32
C ASP A 95 0.34 1.90 -16.83
N GLY A 96 0.33 0.73 -17.50
CA GLY A 96 1.54 0.03 -17.97
C GLY A 96 2.39 -0.59 -16.84
N ARG A 97 1.85 -0.69 -15.62
CA ARG A 97 2.51 -1.27 -14.45
C ARG A 97 2.30 -2.79 -14.41
N TYR A 98 2.93 -3.49 -15.34
CA TYR A 98 2.68 -4.91 -15.61
C TYR A 98 2.99 -5.84 -14.43
N LEU A 99 4.01 -5.56 -13.62
CA LEU A 99 4.33 -6.38 -12.45
C LEU A 99 3.21 -6.31 -11.39
N GLN A 100 2.70 -5.11 -11.13
CA GLN A 100 1.55 -4.92 -10.24
C GLN A 100 0.30 -5.61 -10.81
N ALA A 101 -0.01 -5.39 -12.09
CA ALA A 101 -1.15 -6.04 -12.74
C ALA A 101 -1.05 -7.58 -12.62
N LEU A 102 0.12 -8.14 -12.90
CA LEU A 102 0.38 -9.57 -12.78
C LEU A 102 0.15 -10.09 -11.35
N THR A 103 0.59 -9.37 -10.32
CA THR A 103 0.35 -9.73 -8.92
C THR A 103 -1.15 -9.81 -8.62
N ALA A 104 -1.93 -8.83 -9.08
CA ALA A 104 -3.37 -8.80 -8.86
C ALA A 104 -4.10 -9.96 -9.56
N PHE A 105 -3.81 -10.21 -10.85
CA PHE A 105 -4.46 -11.29 -11.59
C PHE A 105 -4.01 -12.69 -11.15
N LYS A 106 -2.79 -12.83 -10.60
CA LYS A 106 -2.38 -14.06 -9.90
C LYS A 106 -3.21 -14.33 -8.66
N ALA A 107 -3.56 -13.30 -7.89
CA ALA A 107 -4.43 -13.46 -6.72
C ALA A 107 -5.84 -13.94 -7.11
N LEU A 108 -6.28 -13.63 -8.33
CA LEU A 108 -7.55 -14.10 -8.92
C LEU A 108 -7.45 -15.45 -9.64
N ALA A 109 -6.24 -15.99 -9.83
CA ALA A 109 -5.99 -17.12 -10.74
C ALA A 109 -6.55 -16.89 -12.17
N ASP A 110 -6.52 -15.65 -12.66
CA ASP A 110 -6.97 -15.29 -14.01
C ASP A 110 -5.86 -15.56 -15.03
N GLU A 111 -5.79 -16.82 -15.49
CA GLU A 111 -4.74 -17.27 -16.41
C GLU A 111 -4.74 -16.51 -17.75
N GLU A 112 -5.90 -16.10 -18.25
CA GLU A 112 -6.01 -15.34 -19.50
C GLU A 112 -5.28 -13.99 -19.37
N LYS A 113 -5.62 -13.22 -18.32
CA LYS A 113 -4.95 -11.94 -18.04
C LYS A 113 -3.48 -12.10 -17.73
N ILE A 114 -3.11 -13.15 -17.00
CA ILE A 114 -1.71 -13.47 -16.70
C ILE A 114 -0.90 -13.67 -17.99
N GLN A 115 -1.42 -14.41 -18.97
CA GLN A 115 -0.72 -14.64 -20.24
C GLN A 115 -0.69 -13.41 -21.14
N GLU A 116 -1.78 -12.62 -21.17
CA GLU A 116 -1.83 -11.33 -21.86
C GLU A 116 -0.69 -10.41 -21.36
N ILE A 117 -0.60 -10.23 -20.04
CA ILE A 117 0.41 -9.36 -19.42
C ILE A 117 1.83 -9.88 -19.68
N LYS A 118 2.06 -11.19 -19.57
CA LYS A 118 3.37 -11.79 -19.89
C LYS A 118 3.79 -11.55 -21.33
N THR A 119 2.84 -11.54 -22.25
CA THR A 119 3.10 -11.22 -23.67
C THR A 119 3.47 -9.74 -23.81
N LEU A 120 2.72 -8.83 -23.16
CA LEU A 120 3.01 -7.40 -23.15
C LEU A 120 4.39 -7.07 -22.56
N MET A 121 4.85 -7.80 -21.54
CA MET A 121 6.17 -7.61 -20.92
C MET A 121 7.36 -8.09 -21.78
N ARG A 122 7.12 -8.92 -22.80
CA ARG A 122 8.17 -9.47 -23.67
C ARG A 122 8.44 -8.60 -24.91
N ASN A 123 7.52 -7.71 -25.22
CA ASN A 123 7.58 -6.78 -26.36
C ASN A 123 8.11 -5.42 -25.89
#